data_AF-A0A6P0KJT9-F1
#
_entry.id   AF-A0A6P0KJT9-F1
#
_cell.length_a   1.000
_cell.length_b   1.000
_cell.length_c   1.000
_cell.angle_alpha   90.00
_cell.angle_beta   90.00
_cell.angle_gamma   90.00
#
_symmetry.space_group_name_H-M   'P 1'
#
loop_
_entity.id
_entity.type
_entity.pdbx_description
1 polymer ?
#
loop_
_entity_poly.entity_id
_entity_poly.type
_entity_poly.pdbx_seq_one_letter_code
_entity_poly.pdbx_strand_id
1 'polypeptide(L)'
;MRFDWDNHKSQLLKRKRGYSLEDVATILAGDYVERIKQDDPEQFIAIGFLKNSLLSIIYEVRYDDEGEYIWLITYGQSTKREREIYEQYF
;
A
#
# COMPACT_ATOMS: atom_id res chain seq x y z
N MET A 1 4.47 -10.32 -8.65
CA MET A 1 4.16 -10.18 -7.22
C MET A 1 2.71 -10.64 -7.02
N ARG A 2 2.44 -11.52 -6.05
CA ARG A 2 1.07 -11.96 -5.71
C ARG A 2 0.51 -11.01 -4.66
N PHE A 3 -0.76 -10.66 -4.77
CA PHE A 3 -1.44 -9.74 -3.86
C PHE A 3 -2.74 -10.36 -3.38
N ASP A 4 -3.07 -10.12 -2.11
CA ASP A 4 -4.38 -10.46 -1.56
C ASP A 4 -4.80 -9.43 -0.50
N TRP A 5 -6.08 -9.43 -0.17
CA TRP A 5 -6.70 -8.51 0.79
C TRP A 5 -8.07 -8.99 1.25
N ASP A 6 -8.56 -8.39 2.33
CA ASP A 6 -9.97 -8.54 2.71
C ASP A 6 -10.89 -7.81 1.69
N ASN A 7 -11.70 -8.58 0.97
CA ASN A 7 -12.60 -8.06 -0.07
C ASN A 7 -13.67 -7.10 0.47
N HIS A 8 -14.22 -7.35 1.65
CA HIS A 8 -15.21 -6.48 2.26
C HIS A 8 -14.59 -5.13 2.64
N LYS A 9 -13.39 -5.15 3.23
CA LYS A 9 -12.59 -3.96 3.54
C LYS A 9 -12.24 -3.18 2.29
N SER A 10 -11.81 -3.85 1.22
CA SER A 10 -11.50 -3.24 -0.07
C SER A 10 -12.70 -2.46 -0.63
N GLN A 11 -13.90 -3.06 -0.59
CA GLN A 11 -15.14 -2.39 -1.00
C GLN A 11 -15.50 -1.19 -0.11
N LEU A 12 -15.34 -1.32 1.21
CA LEU A 12 -15.58 -0.22 2.15
C LEU A 12 -14.61 0.95 1.91
N LEU A 13 -13.34 0.66 1.65
CA LEU A 13 -12.34 1.68 1.33
C LEU A 13 -12.67 2.38 0.01
N LYS A 14 -13.10 1.64 -1.02
CA LYS A 14 -13.54 2.24 -2.29
C LYS A 14 -14.67 3.23 -2.09
N ARG A 15 -15.69 2.86 -1.30
CA ARG A 15 -16.81 3.76 -0.99
C ARG A 15 -16.39 4.99 -0.16
N LYS A 16 -15.44 4.83 0.78
CA LYS A 16 -15.05 5.90 1.71
C LYS A 16 -13.93 6.81 1.19
N ARG A 17 -13.02 6.29 0.36
CA ARG A 17 -11.75 6.93 -0.01
C ARG A 17 -11.51 6.96 -1.53
N GLY A 18 -12.38 6.34 -2.33
CA GLY A 18 -12.40 6.44 -3.80
C GLY A 18 -11.78 5.26 -4.55
N TYR A 19 -10.87 4.52 -3.93
CA TYR A 19 -10.14 3.39 -4.55
C TYR A 19 -10.32 2.08 -3.77
N SER A 20 -10.38 0.94 -4.47
CA SER A 20 -10.22 -0.38 -3.84
C SER A 20 -8.76 -0.64 -3.46
N LEU A 21 -8.51 -1.73 -2.71
CA LEU A 21 -7.16 -2.22 -2.48
C LEU A 21 -6.50 -2.72 -3.77
N GLU A 22 -7.28 -3.28 -4.69
CA GLU A 22 -6.84 -3.63 -6.04
C GLU A 22 -6.36 -2.41 -6.83
N ASP A 23 -7.14 -1.31 -6.83
CA ASP A 23 -6.79 -0.07 -7.53
C ASP A 23 -5.43 0.47 -7.04
N VAL A 24 -5.20 0.50 -5.72
CA VAL A 24 -3.95 1.02 -5.13
C VAL A 24 -2.78 0.04 -5.21
N ALA A 25 -3.02 -1.27 -5.31
CA ALA A 25 -1.95 -2.26 -5.48
C ALA A 25 -1.08 -1.98 -6.72
N THR A 26 -1.63 -1.28 -7.72
CA THR A 26 -0.87 -0.83 -8.90
C THR A 26 0.31 0.09 -8.58
N ILE A 27 0.29 0.80 -7.43
CA ILE A 27 1.44 1.60 -6.95
C ILE A 27 2.66 0.70 -6.72
N LEU A 28 2.45 -0.51 -6.21
CA LEU A 28 3.52 -1.48 -5.93
C LEU A 28 4.10 -2.13 -7.20
N ALA A 29 3.54 -1.82 -8.37
CA ALA A 29 4.07 -2.20 -9.67
C ALA A 29 4.80 -1.04 -10.39
N GLY A 30 4.81 0.15 -9.80
CA GLY A 30 5.49 1.34 -10.32
C GLY A 30 6.56 1.88 -9.36
N ASP A 31 6.82 3.18 -9.44
CA ASP A 31 7.79 3.87 -8.58
C ASP A 31 7.18 4.20 -7.22
N TYR A 32 7.77 3.63 -6.16
CA TYR A 32 7.37 3.90 -4.78
C TYR A 32 8.57 3.94 -3.83
N VAL A 33 8.40 4.65 -2.71
CA VAL A 33 9.33 4.59 -1.57
C VAL A 33 8.75 3.67 -0.51
N GLU A 34 9.53 2.66 -0.11
CA GLU A 34 9.18 1.72 0.95
C GLU A 34 9.84 2.10 2.28
N ARG A 35 9.14 1.84 3.38
CA ARG A 35 9.68 1.92 4.74
C ARG A 35 9.06 0.84 5.61
N ILE A 36 9.79 0.44 6.65
CA ILE A 36 9.21 -0.34 7.74
C ILE A 36 8.33 0.60 8.59
N LYS A 37 7.10 0.16 8.85
CA LYS A 37 6.12 0.86 9.70
C LYS A 37 6.12 0.33 11.13
N GLN A 38 6.18 -0.99 11.28
CA GLN A 38 6.12 -1.70 12.56
C GLN A 38 6.81 -3.05 12.38
N ASP A 39 7.52 -3.54 13.41
CA ASP A 39 8.31 -4.78 13.30
C ASP A 39 7.59 -6.03 13.83
N ASP A 40 6.53 -5.87 14.64
CA ASP A 40 5.78 -7.00 15.21
C ASP A 40 4.26 -6.71 15.31
N PRO A 41 3.42 -7.28 14.42
CA PRO A 41 3.82 -7.98 13.19
C PRO A 41 4.53 -7.02 12.23
N GLU A 42 5.44 -7.54 11.40
CA GLU A 42 6.18 -6.75 10.42
C GLU A 42 5.24 -6.16 9.38
N GLN A 43 5.17 -4.83 9.34
CA GLN A 43 4.35 -4.06 8.42
C GLN A 43 5.20 -3.04 7.69
N PHE A 44 4.91 -2.89 6.40
CA PHE A 44 5.56 -1.93 5.54
C PHE A 44 4.58 -0.82 5.17
N ILE A 45 5.14 0.34 4.84
CA ILE A 45 4.44 1.44 4.19
C ILE A 45 5.10 1.75 2.85
N ALA A 46 4.33 1.68 1.77
CA ALA A 46 4.74 2.10 0.44
C ALA A 46 4.07 3.42 0.08
N ILE A 47 4.87 4.39 -0.34
CA ILE A 47 4.43 5.74 -0.72
C ILE A 47 4.63 5.89 -2.22
N GLY A 48 3.56 6.15 -2.96
CA GLY A 48 3.66 6.30 -4.42
C GLY A 48 2.41 6.90 -5.04
N PHE A 49 2.51 7.24 -6.32
CA PHE A 49 1.44 7.90 -7.05
C PHE A 49 0.45 6.89 -7.65
N LEU A 50 -0.83 7.10 -7.38
CA LEU A 50 -1.91 6.61 -8.23
C LEU A 50 -2.55 7.79 -8.94
N LYS A 51 -2.34 7.87 -10.26
CA LYS A 51 -2.72 9.04 -11.07
C LYS A 51 -2.08 10.31 -10.50
N ASN A 52 -2.88 11.29 -10.06
CA ASN A 52 -2.42 12.55 -9.48
C ASN A 52 -2.45 12.58 -7.94
N SER A 53 -2.66 11.44 -7.29
CA SER A 53 -2.73 11.33 -5.83
C SER A 53 -1.54 10.56 -5.29
N LEU A 54 -0.77 11.20 -4.38
CA LEU A 54 0.25 10.51 -3.62
C LEU A 54 -0.41 9.79 -2.45
N LEU A 55 -0.32 8.46 -2.45
CA LEU A 55 -0.96 7.60 -1.46
C LEU A 55 0.09 6.80 -0.71
N SER A 56 -0.26 6.45 0.53
CA SER A 56 0.51 5.55 1.37
C SER A 56 -0.27 4.26 1.60
N ILE A 57 0.32 3.12 1.25
CA ILE A 57 -0.26 1.77 1.39
C ILE A 57 0.42 1.06 2.54
N ILE A 58 -0.35 0.43 3.42
CA ILE A 58 0.16 -0.44 4.47
C ILE A 58 -0.09 -1.88 4.08
N TYR A 59 0.94 -2.72 4.16
CA TYR A 59 0.86 -4.15 3.85
C TYR A 59 1.80 -4.98 4.71
N GLU A 60 1.62 -6.29 4.64
CA GLU A 60 2.47 -7.32 5.23
C GLU A 60 2.96 -8.26 4.13
N VAL A 61 4.16 -8.83 4.30
CA VAL A 61 4.62 -9.97 3.51
C VAL A 61 4.16 -11.24 4.21
N ARG A 62 3.44 -12.11 3.51
CA ARG A 62 2.88 -13.36 4.04
C ARG A 62 3.22 -14.54 3.13
N TYR A 63 3.02 -15.75 3.64
CA TYR A 63 3.33 -16.99 2.93
C TYR A 63 2.13 -17.94 2.95
N ASP A 64 1.89 -18.59 1.82
CA ASP A 64 0.95 -19.70 1.68
C ASP A 64 1.63 -20.89 0.94
N ASP A 65 0.85 -21.92 0.58
CA ASP A 65 1.36 -23.10 -0.13
C ASP A 65 1.93 -22.79 -1.52
N GLU A 66 1.57 -21.64 -2.11
CA GLU A 66 2.08 -21.16 -3.40
C GLU A 66 3.27 -20.18 -3.23
N GLY A 67 3.68 -19.88 -1.99
CA GLY A 67 4.84 -19.05 -1.66
C GLY A 67 4.48 -17.68 -1.08
N GLU A 68 5.35 -16.70 -1.32
CA GLU A 68 5.21 -15.34 -0.79
C GLU A 68 4.10 -14.54 -1.52
N TYR A 69 3.32 -13.78 -0.75
CA TYR A 69 2.37 -12.80 -1.26
C TYR A 69 2.29 -11.56 -0.37
N ILE A 70 1.89 -10.44 -0.97
CA ILE A 70 1.67 -9.18 -0.29
C ILE A 70 0.22 -9.10 0.17
N TRP A 71 0.01 -8.99 1.48
CA TRP A 71 -1.31 -8.77 2.07
C TRP A 71 -1.56 -7.29 2.31
N LEU A 72 -2.41 -6.67 1.48
CA LEU A 72 -2.74 -5.25 1.63
C LEU A 72 -3.71 -5.03 2.78
N ILE A 73 -3.31 -4.18 3.73
CA ILE A 73 -4.12 -3.85 4.91
C ILE A 73 -5.01 -2.65 4.63
N THR A 74 -4.46 -1.53 4.18
CA THR A 74 -5.19 -0.27 4.00
C THR A 74 -4.35 0.70 3.16
N TYR A 75 -4.96 1.81 2.72
CA TYR A 75 -4.25 2.96 2.18
C TYR A 75 -4.80 4.29 2.73
N GLY A 76 -4.03 5.36 2.59
CA GLY A 76 -4.46 6.73 2.90
C GLY A 76 -3.79 7.75 1.98
N GLN A 77 -4.24 9.00 2.05
CA GLN A 77 -3.48 10.11 1.47
C GLN A 77 -2.15 10.23 2.22
N SER A 78 -1.06 10.41 1.48
CA SER A 78 0.25 10.57 2.13
C SER A 78 0.29 11.83 2.98
N THR A 79 0.85 11.71 4.17
CA THR A 79 1.09 12.86 5.05
C THR A 79 2.13 13.80 4.43
N LYS A 80 2.24 15.03 4.95
CA LYS A 80 3.29 15.97 4.51
C LYS A 80 4.69 15.36 4.64
N ARG A 81 4.96 14.68 5.76
CA ARG A 81 6.23 14.00 6.01
C ARG A 81 6.48 12.86 5.02
N GLU A 82 5.47 12.06 4.71
CA GLU A 82 5.59 10.99 3.71
C GLU A 82 5.84 11.54 2.31
N ARG A 83 5.22 12.68 1.96
CA ARG A 83 5.50 13.38 0.71
C ARG A 83 6.94 13.87 0.63
N GLU A 84 7.41 14.56 1.67
CA GLU A 84 8.81 15.02 1.74
C GLU A 84 9.79 13.85 1.63
N ILE A 85 9.45 12.69 2.22
CA ILE A 85 10.23 11.47 2.07
C ILE A 85 10.21 11.00 0.60
N TYR A 86 9.06 10.97 -0.07
CA TYR A 86 8.98 10.56 -1.47
C TYR A 86 9.83 11.45 -2.39
N GLU A 87 9.71 12.77 -2.23
CA GLU A 87 10.44 13.80 -2.99
C GLU A 87 11.97 13.80 -2.75
N GLN A 88 12.46 13.10 -1.73
CA GLN A 88 13.91 12.92 -1.54
C GLN A 88 14.50 11.83 -2.43
N TYR A 89 13.67 10.92 -2.95
CA TYR A 89 14.09 9.81 -3.80
C TYR A 89 13.71 10.03 -5.28
N PHE A 90 12.77 10.94 -5.56
CA PHE A 90 12.26 11.29 -6.88
C PHE A 90 12.12 12.80 -7.04
#